data_AF-A0A4P6XKJ3-F1
#
_entry.id   AF-A0A4P6XKJ3-F1
#
_cell.length_a   1.000
_cell.length_b   1.000
_cell.length_c   1.000
_cell.angle_alpha   90.00
_cell.angle_beta   90.00
_cell.angle_gamma   90.00
#
_symmetry.space_group_name_H-M   'P 1'
#
loop_
_entity.id
_entity.type
_entity.pdbx_description
1 polymer ?
#
loop_
_entity_poly.entity_id
_entity_poly.type
_entity_poly.pdbx_seq_one_letter_code
_entity_poly.pdbx_strand_id
1 'polypeptide(L)'
;MFPRGYATARNTVHHSQHKLHPWPKGKSPSPHEIFNLLDADCQNKLAYDRAVRSTYQKLVKVYHPDLSVLSDIINFDGHVLSQDQKKKRFHEIQSAYEILKNSRNRQAYSRAQTTSWADYKRGKTSSFDAYRMANAHRRKYLYANDPKFWHAGNWEDYYQMRYGRSAPTREEWEKNKWSILWKVLAAASVVVTLQIMLALERTEEFNRQTRLMNLRANTDLSGAYTNYDEGLTRFQRIRRFLLYRRLGLSDRDADETKVEENEMLTKYAQDQLKKM
;
A
#
# COMPACT_ATOMS: atom_id res chain seq x y z
N MET A 1 23.09 33.35 -39.44
CA MET A 1 24.25 32.74 -40.13
C MET A 1 24.60 31.48 -39.35
N PHE A 2 24.22 30.30 -39.84
CA PHE A 2 24.44 29.03 -39.13
C PHE A 2 25.86 28.52 -39.45
N PRO A 3 26.72 28.28 -38.46
CA PRO A 3 28.04 27.72 -38.73
C PRO A 3 27.88 26.28 -39.25
N ARG A 4 28.34 26.03 -40.48
CA ARG A 4 28.46 24.69 -41.06
C ARG A 4 29.65 23.99 -40.40
N GLY A 5 29.39 23.03 -39.52
CA GLY A 5 30.41 22.11 -39.00
C GLY A 5 30.70 21.03 -40.03
N TYR A 6 31.97 20.85 -40.39
CA TYR A 6 32.43 19.80 -41.30
C TYR A 6 32.41 18.42 -40.62
N ALA A 7 32.17 17.35 -41.38
CA ALA A 7 32.02 15.96 -40.90
C ALA A 7 33.27 15.36 -40.20
N THR A 8 34.38 16.09 -40.15
CA THR A 8 35.65 15.70 -39.53
C THR A 8 35.97 16.48 -38.24
N ALA A 9 35.15 17.46 -37.87
CA ALA A 9 35.37 18.24 -36.67
C ALA A 9 35.00 17.40 -35.43
N ARG A 10 36.02 16.90 -34.73
CA ARG A 10 35.82 16.28 -33.41
C ARG A 10 35.36 17.37 -32.44
N ASN A 11 34.18 17.17 -31.88
CA ASN A 11 33.63 18.12 -30.91
C ASN A 11 34.21 17.82 -29.52
N THR A 12 34.75 18.85 -28.87
CA THR A 12 35.25 18.73 -27.50
C THR A 12 34.09 18.81 -26.53
N VAL A 13 33.84 17.72 -25.80
CA VAL A 13 32.70 17.61 -24.88
C VAL A 13 33.19 17.77 -23.45
N HIS A 14 32.71 18.82 -22.79
CA HIS A 14 32.92 19.03 -21.36
C HIS A 14 31.68 18.62 -20.56
N HIS A 15 31.88 18.00 -19.39
CA HIS A 15 30.77 17.61 -18.50
C HIS A 15 29.89 18.81 -18.09
N SER A 16 30.47 20.01 -17.97
CA SER A 16 29.75 21.25 -17.66
C SER A 16 28.68 21.60 -18.69
N GLN A 17 28.94 21.37 -19.98
CA GLN A 17 27.99 21.65 -21.07
C GLN A 17 26.70 20.81 -20.94
N HIS A 18 26.80 19.61 -20.37
CA HIS A 18 25.66 18.70 -20.17
C HIS A 18 25.06 18.77 -18.75
N LYS A 19 25.46 19.76 -17.93
CA LYS A 19 25.09 19.84 -16.51
C LYS A 19 25.39 18.53 -15.78
N LEU A 20 26.57 17.97 -16.05
CA LEU A 20 27.12 16.79 -15.40
C LEU A 20 28.23 17.22 -14.43
N HIS A 21 28.36 16.50 -13.33
CA HIS A 21 29.46 16.66 -12.38
C HIS A 21 30.77 16.09 -12.98
N PRO A 22 31.95 16.50 -12.47
CA PRO A 22 33.22 15.92 -12.90
C PRO A 22 33.28 14.43 -12.55
N TRP A 23 33.92 13.64 -13.40
CA TRP A 23 34.08 12.20 -13.14
C TRP A 23 34.89 11.97 -11.84
N PRO A 24 34.50 11.00 -10.99
CA PRO A 24 35.18 10.74 -9.72
C PRO A 24 36.63 10.28 -9.91
N LYS A 25 37.52 10.71 -9.00
CA LYS A 25 38.98 10.45 -9.06
C LYS A 25 39.39 9.08 -8.51
N GLY A 26 38.48 8.37 -7.83
CA GLY A 26 38.75 7.05 -7.26
C GLY A 26 39.03 5.98 -8.32
N LYS A 27 39.90 5.00 -7.99
CA LYS A 27 40.23 3.87 -8.88
C LYS A 27 39.02 2.98 -9.19
N SER A 28 38.05 2.93 -8.27
CA SER A 28 36.78 2.21 -8.36
C SER A 28 35.68 3.07 -7.74
N PRO A 29 35.10 4.03 -8.48
CA PRO A 29 34.13 4.96 -7.92
C PRO A 29 32.84 4.24 -7.53
N SER A 30 32.22 4.67 -6.44
CA SER A 30 30.94 4.08 -6.01
C SER A 30 29.80 4.49 -6.98
N PRO A 31 28.74 3.68 -7.13
CA PRO A 31 27.56 4.06 -7.91
C PRO A 31 26.98 5.41 -7.49
N HIS A 32 27.03 5.74 -6.20
CA HIS A 32 26.58 7.03 -5.67
C HIS A 32 27.49 8.19 -6.09
N GLU A 33 28.81 7.98 -6.13
CA GLU A 33 29.79 8.96 -6.63
C GLU A 33 29.66 9.19 -8.14
N ILE A 34 29.46 8.14 -8.94
CA ILE A 34 29.28 8.23 -10.41
C ILE A 34 28.05 9.07 -10.77
N PHE A 35 27.04 9.08 -9.91
CA PHE A 35 25.79 9.81 -10.10
C PHE A 35 25.75 11.14 -9.32
N ASN A 36 26.75 11.41 -8.47
CA ASN A 36 26.84 12.54 -7.55
C ASN A 36 25.53 12.78 -6.79
N LEU A 37 25.02 11.72 -6.17
CA LEU A 37 23.80 11.76 -5.36
C LEU A 37 24.22 11.98 -3.90
N LEU A 38 23.77 13.09 -3.30
CA LEU A 38 24.02 13.39 -1.89
C LEU A 38 23.03 12.59 -1.02
N ASP A 39 23.42 12.28 0.21
CA ASP A 39 22.53 11.58 1.16
C ASP A 39 21.24 12.35 1.47
N ALA A 40 21.25 13.69 1.32
CA ALA A 40 20.07 14.52 1.42
C ALA A 40 19.05 14.27 0.30
N ASP A 41 19.51 13.93 -0.91
CA ASP A 41 18.64 13.64 -2.07
C ASP A 41 17.92 12.29 -1.91
N CYS A 42 18.39 11.45 -0.99
CA CYS A 42 17.82 10.13 -0.68
C CYS A 42 16.52 10.20 0.14
N GLN A 43 16.15 11.36 0.69
CA GLN A 43 14.98 11.51 1.57
C GLN A 43 13.65 11.38 0.81
N ASN A 44 13.59 11.84 -0.45
CA ASN A 44 12.41 11.73 -1.29
C ASN A 44 12.65 10.74 -2.46
N LYS A 45 12.03 9.56 -2.36
CA LYS A 45 12.19 8.47 -3.35
C LYS A 45 11.89 8.91 -4.79
N LEU A 46 10.83 9.67 -5.01
CA LEU A 46 10.43 10.10 -6.36
C LEU A 46 11.43 11.09 -6.96
N ALA A 47 11.93 12.01 -6.14
CA ALA A 47 12.96 12.97 -6.56
C ALA A 47 14.27 12.24 -6.90
N TYR A 48 14.66 11.28 -6.06
CA TYR A 48 15.83 10.44 -6.26
C TYR A 48 15.78 9.63 -7.56
N ASP A 49 14.68 8.91 -7.81
CA ASP A 49 14.56 8.06 -8.99
C ASP A 49 14.56 8.90 -10.30
N ARG A 50 13.98 10.12 -10.26
CA ARG A 50 14.08 11.10 -11.35
C ARG A 50 15.51 11.60 -11.54
N ALA A 51 16.21 11.93 -10.46
CA ALA A 51 17.60 12.38 -10.50
C ALA A 51 18.50 11.32 -11.13
N VAL A 52 18.43 10.06 -10.66
CA VAL A 52 19.18 8.92 -11.22
C VAL A 52 18.86 8.71 -12.71
N ARG A 53 17.58 8.72 -13.10
CA ARG A 53 17.21 8.53 -14.51
C ARG A 53 17.71 9.67 -15.39
N SER A 54 17.59 10.90 -14.93
CA SER A 54 18.00 12.09 -15.70
C SER A 54 19.52 12.16 -15.90
N THR A 55 20.29 11.84 -14.86
CA THR A 55 21.76 11.79 -14.90
C THR A 55 22.25 10.62 -15.73
N TYR A 56 21.63 9.44 -15.61
CA TYR A 56 21.90 8.30 -16.49
C TYR A 56 21.75 8.66 -17.96
N GLN A 57 20.62 9.26 -18.35
CA GLN A 57 20.37 9.65 -19.75
C GLN A 57 21.42 10.64 -20.28
N LYS A 58 21.87 11.59 -19.45
CA LYS A 58 22.94 12.53 -19.80
C LYS A 58 24.28 11.81 -19.96
N LEU A 59 24.64 10.93 -19.03
CA LEU A 59 25.89 10.16 -19.07
C LEU A 59 25.94 9.23 -20.27
N VAL A 60 24.84 8.54 -20.59
CA VAL A 60 24.75 7.69 -21.78
C VAL A 60 24.94 8.51 -23.05
N LYS A 61 24.34 9.69 -23.18
CA LYS A 61 24.55 10.54 -24.37
C LYS A 61 26.02 10.92 -24.60
N VAL A 62 26.79 11.09 -23.52
CA VAL A 62 28.21 11.45 -23.59
C VAL A 62 29.08 10.22 -23.84
N TYR A 63 28.82 9.11 -23.15
CA TYR A 63 29.69 7.94 -23.11
C TYR A 63 29.22 6.76 -23.99
N HIS A 64 28.14 6.89 -24.75
CA HIS A 64 27.68 5.82 -25.63
C HIS A 64 28.79 5.41 -26.60
N PRO A 65 29.06 4.11 -26.81
CA PRO A 65 30.12 3.66 -27.72
C PRO A 65 29.97 4.27 -29.12
N ASP A 66 28.75 4.37 -29.65
CA ASP A 66 28.52 4.90 -31.00
C ASP A 66 28.71 6.42 -31.12
N LEU A 67 28.39 7.19 -30.07
CA LEU A 67 28.45 8.66 -30.09
C LEU A 67 29.83 9.19 -29.67
N SER A 68 30.49 8.47 -28.76
CA SER A 68 31.74 8.89 -28.13
C SER A 68 32.98 8.69 -29.03
N VAL A 69 32.83 7.96 -30.15
CA VAL A 69 33.85 7.82 -31.20
C VAL A 69 34.12 9.15 -31.91
N LEU A 70 33.08 9.98 -32.06
CA LEU A 70 33.15 11.27 -32.78
C LEU A 70 33.45 12.46 -31.84
N SER A 71 33.47 12.23 -30.53
CA SER A 71 33.58 13.27 -29.50
C SER A 71 34.83 13.11 -28.66
N ASP A 72 35.61 14.18 -28.49
CA ASP A 72 36.76 14.18 -27.59
C ASP A 72 36.32 14.64 -26.20
N ILE A 73 36.22 13.68 -25.28
CA ILE A 73 35.77 13.93 -23.90
C ILE A 73 37.00 14.30 -23.07
N ILE A 74 36.97 15.48 -22.47
CA ILE A 74 38.08 16.01 -21.67
C ILE A 74 37.84 15.71 -20.19
N ASN A 75 38.81 15.08 -19.53
CA ASN A 75 38.80 14.86 -18.10
C ASN A 75 39.00 16.16 -17.31
N PHE A 76 38.75 16.10 -16.00
CA PHE A 76 39.04 17.22 -15.10
C PHE A 76 40.52 17.67 -15.19
N ASP A 77 41.44 16.74 -15.45
CA ASP A 77 42.87 17.00 -15.57
C ASP A 77 43.28 17.51 -16.97
N GLY A 78 42.31 17.87 -17.83
CA GLY A 78 42.57 18.41 -19.18
C GLY A 78 42.95 17.36 -20.24
N HIS A 79 43.16 16.10 -19.85
CA HIS A 79 43.49 15.02 -20.78
C HIS A 79 42.27 14.47 -21.53
N VAL A 80 42.43 14.19 -22.82
CA VAL A 80 41.42 13.53 -23.65
C VAL A 80 41.37 12.03 -23.32
N LEU A 81 40.17 11.50 -23.10
CA LEU A 81 39.96 10.09 -22.79
C LEU A 81 40.25 9.19 -23.99
N SER A 82 41.01 8.11 -23.75
CA SER A 82 41.14 7.02 -24.73
C SER A 82 39.81 6.28 -24.91
N GLN A 83 39.60 5.67 -26.08
CA GLN A 83 38.37 4.94 -26.41
C GLN A 83 38.10 3.78 -25.43
N ASP A 84 39.15 3.09 -24.97
CA ASP A 84 39.02 2.03 -23.96
C ASP A 84 38.54 2.57 -22.61
N GLN A 85 38.98 3.78 -22.24
CA GLN A 85 38.54 4.44 -21.01
C GLN A 85 37.08 4.89 -21.13
N LYS A 86 36.65 5.40 -22.30
CA LYS A 86 35.24 5.75 -22.57
C LYS A 86 34.35 4.52 -22.44
N LYS A 87 34.76 3.39 -23.03
CA LYS A 87 34.05 2.11 -22.93
C LYS A 87 33.99 1.59 -21.49
N LYS A 88 35.10 1.65 -20.76
CA LYS A 88 35.14 1.27 -19.34
C LYS A 88 34.17 2.09 -18.51
N ARG A 89 34.18 3.42 -18.67
CA ARG A 89 33.24 4.32 -17.98
C ARG A 89 31.80 4.04 -18.33
N PHE A 90 31.51 3.73 -19.60
CA PHE A 90 30.17 3.33 -20.03
C PHE A 90 29.68 2.07 -19.29
N HIS A 91 30.51 1.04 -19.16
CA HIS A 91 30.19 -0.16 -18.39
C HIS A 91 29.97 0.15 -16.90
N GLU A 92 30.80 1.02 -16.31
CA GLU A 92 30.64 1.49 -14.92
C GLU A 92 29.32 2.25 -14.73
N ILE A 93 28.94 3.13 -15.66
CA ILE A 93 27.64 3.84 -15.65
C ILE A 93 26.47 2.85 -15.72
N GLN A 94 26.55 1.86 -16.61
CA GLN A 94 25.48 0.87 -16.81
C GLN A 94 25.27 0.02 -15.56
N SER A 95 26.36 -0.53 -15.01
CA SER A 95 26.32 -1.32 -13.76
C SER A 95 25.84 -0.49 -12.56
N ALA A 96 26.29 0.75 -12.42
CA ALA A 96 25.82 1.65 -11.38
C ALA A 96 24.32 1.95 -11.51
N TYR A 97 23.82 2.17 -12.73
CA TYR A 97 22.39 2.39 -12.95
C TYR A 97 21.54 1.17 -12.58
N GLU A 98 21.97 -0.05 -12.93
CA GLU A 98 21.26 -1.29 -12.58
C GLU A 98 21.15 -1.49 -11.05
N ILE A 99 22.19 -1.10 -10.31
CA ILE A 99 22.19 -1.12 -8.85
C ILE A 99 21.22 -0.07 -8.29
N LEU A 100 21.29 1.17 -8.78
CA LEU A 100 20.54 2.30 -8.23
C LEU A 100 19.06 2.30 -8.62
N LYS A 101 18.71 1.77 -9.81
CA LYS A 101 17.32 1.76 -10.34
C LYS A 101 16.36 0.98 -9.44
N ASN A 102 16.78 -0.18 -8.93
CA ASN A 102 15.92 -1.04 -8.11
C ASN A 102 16.14 -0.77 -6.62
N SER A 103 15.09 -0.42 -5.89
CA SER A 103 15.16 -0.15 -4.44
C SER A 103 15.74 -1.33 -3.65
N ARG A 104 15.42 -2.57 -4.04
CA ARG A 104 15.99 -3.79 -3.43
C ARG A 104 17.50 -3.90 -3.65
N ASN A 105 17.98 -3.64 -4.87
CA ASN A 105 19.41 -3.69 -5.20
C ASN A 105 20.18 -2.56 -4.50
N ARG A 106 19.58 -1.37 -4.39
CA ARG A 106 20.13 -0.22 -3.68
C ARG A 106 20.32 -0.49 -2.19
N GLN A 107 19.28 -1.02 -1.53
CA GLN A 107 19.37 -1.42 -0.12
C GLN A 107 20.37 -2.56 0.09
N ALA A 108 20.44 -3.51 -0.84
CA ALA A 108 21.43 -4.57 -0.81
C ALA A 108 22.86 -4.00 -0.93
N TYR A 109 23.08 -3.05 -1.84
CA TYR A 109 24.38 -2.39 -2.04
C TYR A 109 24.81 -1.58 -0.81
N SER A 110 23.92 -0.76 -0.24
CA SER A 110 24.16 0.00 0.99
C SER A 110 24.53 -0.92 2.16
N ARG A 111 23.84 -2.06 2.31
CA ARG A 111 24.15 -3.08 3.33
C ARG A 111 25.40 -3.92 3.01
N ALA A 112 25.84 -3.95 1.74
CA ALA A 112 26.94 -4.77 1.24
C ALA A 112 28.30 -4.05 1.26
N GLN A 113 28.43 -2.83 1.80
CA GLN A 113 29.74 -2.20 2.01
C GLN A 113 30.74 -3.08 2.80
N THR A 114 30.27 -4.15 3.47
CA THR A 114 31.09 -5.15 4.16
C THR A 114 31.37 -6.44 3.37
N THR A 115 30.75 -6.69 2.21
CA THR A 115 30.93 -7.94 1.42
C THR A 115 31.08 -7.64 -0.07
N SER A 116 32.25 -7.97 -0.65
CA SER A 116 32.55 -7.69 -2.06
C SER A 116 31.91 -8.72 -3.00
N TRP A 117 31.42 -8.27 -4.16
CA TRP A 117 30.95 -9.15 -5.24
C TRP A 117 32.08 -10.03 -5.79
N ALA A 118 33.34 -9.62 -5.63
CA ALA A 118 34.52 -10.39 -6.05
C ALA A 118 34.67 -11.72 -5.28
N ASP A 119 34.16 -11.80 -4.05
CA ASP A 119 34.28 -13.01 -3.22
C ASP A 119 33.19 -14.06 -3.52
N TYR A 120 32.17 -13.68 -4.30
CA TYR A 120 31.07 -14.57 -4.66
C TYR A 120 31.47 -15.55 -5.78
N LYS A 121 31.61 -16.83 -5.42
CA LYS A 121 31.80 -17.92 -6.39
C LYS A 121 30.44 -18.47 -6.83
N ARG A 122 30.00 -18.05 -8.03
CA ARG A 122 28.77 -18.54 -8.67
C ARG A 122 28.79 -20.08 -8.75
N GLY A 123 27.74 -20.73 -8.28
CA GLY A 123 27.61 -22.20 -8.27
C GLY A 123 27.85 -22.90 -6.92
N LYS A 124 28.49 -22.25 -5.93
CA LYS A 124 28.61 -22.82 -4.56
C LYS A 124 27.40 -22.52 -3.66
N THR A 125 26.54 -21.60 -4.07
CA THR A 125 25.37 -21.12 -3.32
C THR A 125 24.25 -20.81 -4.31
N SER A 126 23.00 -21.09 -3.90
CA SER A 126 21.80 -20.96 -4.75
C SER A 126 21.57 -19.55 -5.29
N SER A 127 22.01 -18.52 -4.56
CA SER A 127 21.97 -17.12 -4.98
C SER A 127 23.03 -16.29 -4.25
N PHE A 128 23.36 -15.12 -4.81
CA PHE A 128 24.20 -14.13 -4.12
C PHE A 128 23.58 -13.67 -2.80
N ASP A 129 22.25 -13.55 -2.75
CA ASP A 129 21.52 -13.22 -1.53
C ASP A 129 21.72 -14.28 -0.43
N ALA A 130 21.69 -15.57 -0.79
CA ALA A 130 21.96 -16.67 0.14
C ALA A 130 23.41 -16.68 0.63
N TYR A 131 24.37 -16.48 -0.27
CA TYR A 131 25.79 -16.34 0.08
C TYR A 131 26.02 -15.17 1.04
N ARG A 132 25.36 -14.04 0.78
CA ARG A 132 25.43 -12.83 1.59
C ARG A 132 24.85 -13.03 2.99
N MET A 133 23.66 -13.62 3.10
CA MET A 133 23.08 -13.95 4.41
C MET A 133 24.00 -14.90 5.18
N ALA A 134 24.50 -15.95 4.54
CA ALA A 134 25.41 -16.90 5.17
C ALA A 134 26.71 -16.24 5.65
N ASN A 135 27.32 -15.36 4.85
CA ASN A 135 28.54 -14.65 5.26
C ASN A 135 28.29 -13.60 6.34
N ALA A 136 27.16 -12.89 6.33
CA ALA A 136 26.80 -11.96 7.38
C ALA A 136 26.60 -12.70 8.72
N HIS A 137 25.91 -13.84 8.71
CA HIS A 137 25.76 -14.69 9.89
C HIS A 137 27.12 -15.25 10.35
N ARG A 138 27.97 -15.76 9.44
CA ARG A 138 29.32 -16.23 9.79
C ARG A 138 30.20 -15.14 10.40
N ARG A 139 30.16 -13.91 9.87
CA ARG A 139 30.90 -12.77 10.43
C ARG A 139 30.35 -12.35 11.78
N LYS A 140 29.04 -12.38 11.98
CA LYS A 140 28.44 -12.04 13.28
C LYS A 140 28.84 -13.02 14.38
N TYR A 141 28.87 -14.32 14.06
CA TYR A 141 29.22 -15.39 15.01
C TYR A 141 30.69 -15.84 14.90
N LEU A 142 31.55 -15.06 14.26
CA LEU A 142 32.98 -15.33 14.20
C LEU A 142 33.57 -15.13 15.60
N TYR A 143 34.41 -16.06 16.07
CA TYR A 143 35.00 -16.02 17.42
C TYR A 143 35.66 -14.68 17.75
N ALA A 144 36.33 -14.06 16.78
CA ALA A 144 36.98 -12.76 16.93
C ALA A 144 36.00 -11.60 17.21
N ASN A 145 34.75 -11.70 16.76
CA ASN A 145 33.76 -10.63 16.90
C ASN A 145 32.87 -10.79 18.13
N ASP A 146 32.66 -12.02 18.60
CA ASP A 146 31.86 -12.27 19.79
C ASP A 146 32.42 -13.45 20.60
N PRO A 147 33.55 -13.26 21.32
CA PRO A 147 34.12 -14.31 22.15
C PRO A 147 33.16 -14.72 23.27
N LYS A 148 32.33 -13.80 23.78
CA LYS A 148 31.34 -14.07 24.83
C LYS A 148 30.29 -15.08 24.39
N PHE A 149 29.85 -15.02 23.13
CA PHE A 149 28.95 -16.02 22.56
C PHE A 149 29.54 -17.44 22.57
N TRP A 150 30.83 -17.57 22.25
CA TRP A 150 31.49 -18.89 22.22
C TRP A 150 31.86 -19.42 23.60
N HIS A 151 32.01 -18.53 24.58
CA HIS A 151 32.22 -18.90 25.99
C HIS A 151 30.91 -19.16 26.75
N ALA A 152 29.75 -18.84 26.17
CA ALA A 152 28.45 -19.09 26.78
C ALA A 152 28.05 -20.56 26.64
N GLY A 153 28.50 -21.40 27.58
CA GLY A 153 28.14 -22.83 27.66
C GLY A 153 26.77 -23.07 28.28
N ASN A 154 26.34 -22.16 29.17
CA ASN A 154 25.08 -22.28 29.91
C ASN A 154 24.05 -21.24 29.46
N TRP A 155 22.78 -21.51 29.78
CA TRP A 155 21.68 -20.58 29.49
C TRP A 155 21.88 -19.23 30.18
N GLU A 156 22.41 -19.23 31.40
CA GLU A 156 22.70 -18.03 32.19
C GLU A 156 23.74 -17.14 31.50
N ASP A 157 24.81 -17.74 30.96
CA ASP A 157 25.87 -17.00 30.26
C ASP A 157 25.35 -16.39 28.96
N TYR A 158 24.50 -17.14 28.23
CA TYR A 158 23.84 -16.63 27.04
C TYR A 158 22.87 -15.49 27.38
N TYR A 159 22.13 -15.60 28.48
CA TYR A 159 21.22 -14.58 28.97
C TYR A 159 21.97 -13.29 29.35
N GLN A 160 23.10 -13.43 30.04
CA GLN A 160 23.98 -12.32 30.39
C GLN A 160 24.56 -11.63 29.17
N MET A 161 25.04 -12.41 28.19
CA MET A 161 25.53 -11.88 26.92
C MET A 161 24.43 -11.10 26.18
N ARG A 162 23.22 -11.64 26.11
CA ARG A 162 22.12 -11.05 25.31
C ARG A 162 21.48 -9.83 25.96
N TYR A 163 21.28 -9.86 27.28
CA TYR A 163 20.52 -8.84 28.00
C TYR A 163 21.39 -7.94 28.89
N GLY A 164 22.70 -8.21 28.98
CA GLY A 164 23.64 -7.42 29.77
C GLY A 164 23.37 -7.45 31.28
N ARG A 165 22.58 -8.41 31.77
CA ARG A 165 22.16 -8.55 33.16
C ARG A 165 22.25 -10.00 33.60
N SER A 166 22.48 -10.23 34.89
CA SER A 166 22.45 -11.57 35.48
C SER A 166 21.12 -12.26 35.20
N ALA A 167 21.16 -13.58 35.07
CA ALA A 167 19.96 -14.39 34.94
C ALA A 167 19.04 -14.13 36.15
N PRO A 168 17.72 -13.98 35.94
CA PRO A 168 16.79 -13.75 37.03
C PRO A 168 16.84 -14.95 37.98
N THR A 169 17.01 -14.67 39.28
CA THR A 169 16.94 -15.71 40.30
C THR A 169 15.52 -16.25 40.41
N ARG A 170 15.36 -17.49 40.89
CA ARG A 170 14.02 -18.13 41.04
C ARG A 170 13.05 -17.26 41.85
N GLU A 171 13.55 -16.52 42.82
CA GLU A 171 12.76 -15.62 43.67
C GLU A 171 12.21 -14.41 42.89
N GLU A 172 13.02 -13.80 42.02
CA GLU A 172 12.57 -12.71 41.14
C GLU A 172 11.55 -13.21 40.11
N TRP A 173 11.75 -14.44 39.63
CA TRP A 173 10.82 -15.07 38.69
C TRP A 173 9.43 -15.28 39.31
N GLU A 174 9.34 -15.83 40.53
CA GLU A 174 8.07 -16.04 41.22
C GLU A 174 7.36 -14.72 41.54
N LYS A 175 8.10 -13.68 41.94
CA LYS A 175 7.52 -12.33 42.15
C LYS A 175 6.96 -11.74 40.86
N ASN A 176 7.67 -11.91 39.74
CA ASN A 176 7.25 -11.38 38.44
C ASN A 176 6.07 -12.16 37.84
N LYS A 177 5.97 -13.48 38.10
CA LYS A 177 4.88 -14.34 37.61
C LYS A 177 3.51 -13.83 38.06
N TRP A 178 3.36 -13.52 39.34
CA TRP A 178 2.10 -12.98 39.87
C TRP A 178 1.79 -11.58 39.32
N SER A 179 2.80 -10.70 39.21
CA SER A 179 2.61 -9.37 38.61
C SER A 179 2.14 -9.44 37.15
N ILE A 180 2.72 -10.35 36.36
CA ILE A 180 2.31 -10.57 34.96
C ILE A 180 0.90 -11.14 34.90
N LEU A 181 0.56 -12.12 35.74
CA LEU A 181 -0.78 -12.72 35.78
C LEU A 181 -1.85 -11.65 36.07
N TRP A 182 -1.63 -10.81 37.08
CA TRP A 182 -2.57 -9.73 37.40
C TRP A 182 -2.73 -8.72 36.27
N LYS A 183 -1.65 -8.39 35.54
CA LYS A 183 -1.71 -7.49 34.37
C LYS A 183 -2.52 -8.11 33.23
N VAL A 184 -2.32 -9.40 32.94
CA VAL A 184 -3.07 -10.11 31.90
C VAL A 184 -4.55 -10.21 32.29
N LEU A 185 -4.84 -10.53 33.56
CA LEU A 185 -6.21 -10.63 34.06
C LEU A 185 -6.93 -9.27 34.02
N ALA A 186 -6.24 -8.19 34.36
CA ALA A 186 -6.76 -6.83 34.23
C ALA A 186 -7.01 -6.42 32.77
N ALA A 187 -6.12 -6.79 31.85
CA ALA A 187 -6.35 -6.53 30.43
C ALA A 187 -7.54 -7.35 29.89
N ALA A 188 -7.65 -8.62 30.29
CA ALA A 188 -8.76 -9.48 29.91
C ALA A 188 -10.11 -8.96 30.45
N SER A 189 -10.14 -8.47 31.70
CA SER A 189 -11.37 -7.93 32.28
C SER A 189 -11.86 -6.70 31.53
N VAL A 190 -10.96 -5.80 31.12
CA VAL A 190 -11.31 -4.62 30.30
C VAL A 190 -11.87 -5.02 28.94
N VAL A 191 -11.31 -6.03 28.28
CA VAL A 191 -11.83 -6.52 26.99
C VAL A 191 -13.22 -7.12 27.16
N VAL A 192 -13.44 -7.91 28.21
CA VAL A 192 -14.74 -8.53 28.48
C VAL A 192 -15.80 -7.49 28.80
N THR A 193 -15.49 -6.46 29.61
CA THR A 193 -16.45 -5.40 29.92
C THR A 193 -16.85 -4.60 28.67
N LEU A 194 -15.89 -4.28 27.79
CA LEU A 194 -16.19 -3.63 26.51
C LEU A 194 -17.09 -4.50 25.61
N GLN A 195 -16.85 -5.81 25.56
CA GLN A 195 -17.69 -6.73 24.78
C GLN A 195 -19.11 -6.82 25.35
N ILE A 196 -19.27 -6.83 26.67
CA ILE A 196 -20.59 -6.84 27.33
C ILE A 196 -21.34 -5.54 27.03
N MET A 197 -20.70 -4.38 27.13
CA MET A 197 -21.33 -3.09 26.80
C MET A 197 -21.83 -3.07 25.35
N LEU A 198 -20.98 -3.49 24.41
CA LEU A 198 -21.35 -3.53 23.00
C LEU A 198 -22.46 -4.55 22.70
N ALA A 199 -22.50 -5.67 23.43
CA ALA A 199 -23.57 -6.65 23.34
C ALA A 199 -24.90 -6.10 23.88
N LEU A 200 -24.88 -5.35 25.00
CA LEU A 200 -26.07 -4.73 25.57
C LEU A 200 -26.67 -3.69 24.63
N GLU A 201 -25.85 -2.77 24.10
CA GLU A 201 -26.30 -1.75 23.12
C GLU A 201 -26.97 -2.41 21.90
N ARG A 202 -26.33 -3.44 21.34
CA ARG A 202 -26.89 -4.17 20.18
C ARG A 202 -28.19 -4.90 20.52
N THR A 203 -28.30 -5.40 21.75
CA THR A 203 -29.52 -6.07 22.22
C THR A 203 -30.66 -5.07 22.41
N GLU A 204 -30.38 -3.89 22.94
CA GLU A 204 -31.36 -2.80 23.07
C GLU A 204 -31.85 -2.31 21.71
N GLU A 205 -30.93 -2.14 20.75
CA GLU A 205 -31.30 -1.79 19.38
C GLU A 205 -32.18 -2.85 18.72
N PHE A 206 -31.83 -4.12 18.88
CA PHE A 206 -32.62 -5.23 18.36
C PHE A 206 -34.01 -5.30 19.00
N ASN A 207 -34.09 -5.13 20.32
CA ASN A 207 -35.37 -5.09 21.05
C ASN A 207 -36.22 -3.91 20.61
N ARG A 208 -35.62 -2.73 20.39
CA ARG A 208 -36.31 -1.54 19.87
C ARG A 208 -36.84 -1.78 18.46
N GLN A 209 -36.03 -2.33 17.56
CA GLN A 209 -36.46 -2.65 16.19
C GLN A 209 -37.59 -3.68 16.20
N THR A 210 -37.48 -4.73 17.00
CA THR A 210 -38.53 -5.75 17.15
C THR A 210 -39.82 -5.15 17.67
N ARG A 211 -39.75 -4.27 18.69
CA ARG A 211 -40.92 -3.57 19.22
C ARG A 211 -41.58 -2.68 18.15
N LEU A 212 -40.80 -1.94 17.37
CA LEU A 212 -41.32 -1.12 16.28
C LEU A 212 -41.96 -1.98 15.18
N MET A 213 -41.35 -3.11 14.84
CA MET A 213 -41.91 -4.04 13.86
C MET A 213 -43.23 -4.64 14.35
N ASN A 214 -43.31 -5.04 15.62
CA ASN A 214 -44.56 -5.54 16.21
C ASN A 214 -45.64 -4.46 16.27
N LEU A 215 -45.29 -3.21 16.59
CA LEU A 215 -46.22 -2.09 16.55
C LEU A 215 -46.76 -1.87 15.13
N ARG A 216 -45.88 -1.87 14.11
CA ARG A 216 -46.29 -1.76 12.70
C ARG A 216 -47.17 -2.92 12.26
N ALA A 217 -46.80 -4.15 12.61
CA ALA A 217 -47.61 -5.32 12.29
C ALA A 217 -48.99 -5.25 12.95
N ASN A 218 -49.09 -4.76 14.19
CA ASN A 218 -50.36 -4.55 14.87
C ASN A 218 -51.18 -3.43 14.23
N THR A 219 -50.56 -2.32 13.83
CA THR A 219 -51.28 -1.25 13.11
C THR A 219 -51.78 -1.72 11.76
N ASP A 220 -50.97 -2.47 11.01
CA ASP A 220 -51.34 -3.04 9.73
C ASP A 220 -52.46 -4.08 9.88
N LEU A 221 -52.38 -4.94 10.90
CA LEU A 221 -53.43 -5.90 11.22
C LEU A 221 -54.73 -5.20 11.60
N SER A 222 -54.66 -4.17 12.46
CA SER A 222 -55.82 -3.36 12.82
C SER A 222 -56.42 -2.68 11.59
N GLY A 223 -55.58 -2.13 10.70
CA GLY A 223 -55.99 -1.58 9.42
C GLY A 223 -56.66 -2.63 8.54
N ALA A 224 -56.12 -3.84 8.44
CA ALA A 224 -56.73 -4.92 7.68
C ALA A 224 -58.13 -5.29 8.23
N TYR A 225 -58.31 -5.34 9.55
CA TYR A 225 -59.62 -5.58 10.17
C TYR A 225 -60.63 -4.47 9.87
N THR A 226 -60.21 -3.21 9.85
CA THR A 226 -61.08 -2.08 9.47
C THR A 226 -61.10 -1.84 7.95
N ASN A 227 -60.45 -2.70 7.15
CA ASN A 227 -60.24 -2.48 5.71
C ASN A 227 -59.67 -1.09 5.40
N TYR A 228 -58.74 -0.60 6.21
CA TYR A 228 -58.11 0.72 6.12
C TYR A 228 -59.13 1.86 6.08
N ASP A 229 -60.20 1.74 6.87
CA ASP A 229 -61.34 2.66 6.92
C ASP A 229 -62.10 2.83 5.59
N GLU A 230 -61.87 1.96 4.61
CA GLU A 230 -62.61 1.96 3.34
C GLU A 230 -64.00 1.32 3.47
N GLY A 231 -64.30 0.74 4.63
CA GLY A 231 -65.62 0.28 5.04
C GLY A 231 -66.02 -1.11 4.53
N LEU A 232 -66.95 -1.77 5.25
CA LEU A 232 -67.27 -3.19 5.09
C LEU A 232 -68.49 -3.46 4.18
N THR A 233 -69.26 -2.41 3.86
CA THR A 233 -70.51 -2.56 3.11
C THR A 233 -70.25 -3.02 1.68
N ARG A 234 -71.22 -3.71 1.07
CA ARG A 234 -71.11 -4.16 -0.33
C ARG A 234 -70.87 -3.00 -1.29
N PHE A 235 -71.50 -1.85 -1.04
CA PHE A 235 -71.33 -0.63 -1.82
C PHE A 235 -69.90 -0.08 -1.72
N GLN A 236 -69.35 0.01 -0.52
CA GLN A 236 -67.97 0.44 -0.29
C GLN A 236 -66.94 -0.47 -0.96
N ARG A 237 -67.16 -1.80 -0.94
CA ARG A 237 -66.33 -2.76 -1.66
C ARG A 237 -66.35 -2.56 -3.17
N ILE A 238 -67.51 -2.26 -3.76
CA ILE A 238 -67.63 -1.96 -5.19
C ILE A 238 -66.90 -0.66 -5.51
N ARG A 239 -67.12 0.41 -4.73
CA ARG A 239 -66.42 1.69 -4.88
C ARG A 239 -64.89 1.51 -4.81
N ARG A 240 -64.41 0.71 -3.86
CA ARG A 240 -62.99 0.39 -3.70
C ARG A 240 -62.41 -0.34 -4.92
N PHE A 241 -63.12 -1.35 -5.43
CA PHE A 241 -62.69 -2.07 -6.62
C PHE A 241 -62.55 -1.14 -7.83
N LEU A 242 -63.51 -0.24 -8.03
CA LEU A 242 -63.45 0.77 -9.10
C LEU A 242 -62.28 1.74 -8.91
N LEU A 243 -62.04 2.21 -7.68
CA LEU A 243 -60.89 3.07 -7.36
C LEU A 243 -59.54 2.39 -7.63
N TYR A 244 -59.33 1.14 -7.19
CA TYR A 244 -58.08 0.42 -7.46
C TYR A 244 -57.91 0.07 -8.93
N ARG A 245 -59.00 -0.29 -9.63
CA ARG A 245 -58.99 -0.49 -11.08
C ARG A 245 -58.54 0.77 -11.81
N ARG A 246 -59.06 1.93 -11.40
CA ARG A 246 -58.69 3.24 -11.94
C ARG A 246 -57.23 3.61 -11.68
N LEU A 247 -56.71 3.33 -10.48
CA LEU A 247 -55.29 3.53 -10.17
C LEU A 247 -54.36 2.67 -11.04
N GLY A 248 -54.82 1.51 -11.52
CA GLY A 248 -54.08 0.66 -12.46
C GLY A 248 -54.17 1.09 -13.94
N LEU A 249 -55.13 1.95 -14.31
CA LEU A 249 -55.37 2.44 -15.68
C LEU A 249 -54.82 3.87 -15.81
N SER A 250 -53.51 4.00 -15.90
CA SER A 250 -52.84 5.28 -15.65
C SER A 250 -52.98 6.36 -16.74
N ASP A 251 -53.44 6.13 -17.98
CA ASP A 251 -53.06 7.12 -19.03
C ASP A 251 -53.89 7.26 -20.33
N ARG A 252 -55.17 6.86 -20.44
CA ARG A 252 -55.92 7.21 -21.68
C ARG A 252 -57.38 7.61 -21.53
N ASP A 253 -58.16 6.88 -20.74
CA ASP A 253 -59.63 7.06 -20.68
C ASP A 253 -60.12 7.36 -19.25
N ALA A 254 -59.25 7.94 -18.41
CA ALA A 254 -59.51 8.07 -16.97
C ALA A 254 -60.72 8.96 -16.65
N ASP A 255 -61.01 10.01 -17.44
CA ASP A 255 -62.11 10.94 -17.16
C ASP A 255 -63.48 10.43 -17.63
N GLU A 256 -63.57 9.71 -18.76
CA GLU A 256 -64.84 9.10 -19.21
C GLU A 256 -65.25 7.94 -18.29
N THR A 257 -64.31 7.06 -17.97
CA THR A 257 -64.55 5.94 -17.03
C THR A 257 -64.99 6.42 -15.65
N LYS A 258 -64.49 7.56 -15.17
CA LYS A 258 -64.96 8.18 -13.91
C LYS A 258 -66.44 8.54 -13.91
N VAL A 259 -66.93 9.11 -15.01
CA VAL A 259 -68.32 9.56 -15.12
C VAL A 259 -69.24 8.34 -15.15
N GLU A 260 -68.92 7.34 -15.96
CA GLU A 260 -69.67 6.08 -16.04
C GLU A 260 -69.72 5.34 -14.70
N GLU A 261 -68.59 5.26 -13.99
CA GLU A 261 -68.50 4.61 -12.69
C GLU A 261 -69.32 5.34 -11.62
N ASN A 262 -69.31 6.67 -11.61
CA ASN A 262 -70.13 7.47 -10.68
C ASN A 262 -71.63 7.33 -10.98
N GLU A 263 -72.01 7.28 -12.26
CA GLU A 263 -73.39 6.99 -12.65
C GLU A 263 -73.84 5.59 -12.22
N MET A 264 -72.97 4.59 -12.36
CA MET A 264 -73.26 3.23 -11.89
C MET A 264 -73.46 3.18 -10.37
N LEU A 265 -72.58 3.85 -9.61
CA LEU A 265 -72.67 3.90 -8.14
C LEU A 265 -73.96 4.61 -7.67
N THR A 266 -74.33 5.72 -8.31
CA THR A 266 -75.56 6.47 -7.98
C THR A 266 -76.82 5.68 -8.32
N LYS A 267 -76.89 5.03 -9.48
CA LYS A 267 -78.00 4.12 -9.85
C LYS A 267 -78.13 2.95 -8.86
N TYR A 268 -77.02 2.31 -8.50
CA TYR A 268 -77.03 1.24 -7.52
C TYR A 268 -77.54 1.70 -6.14
N ALA A 269 -77.11 2.89 -5.68
CA ALA A 269 -77.59 3.46 -4.42
C ALA A 269 -79.10 3.75 -4.45
N GLN A 270 -79.61 4.30 -5.55
CA GLN A 270 -81.04 4.55 -5.76
C GLN A 270 -81.86 3.26 -5.79
N ASP A 271 -81.36 2.20 -6.44
CA ASP A 271 -82.04 0.90 -6.50
C ASP A 271 -82.08 0.18 -5.15
N GLN A 272 -81.05 0.34 -4.32
CA GLN A 272 -81.07 -0.18 -2.95
C GLN A 272 -82.07 0.57 -2.06
N LEU A 273 -82.16 1.89 -2.19
CA LEU A 273 -83.15 2.71 -1.48
C LEU A 273 -84.59 2.35 -1.84
N LYS A 274 -84.84 1.92 -3.09
CA LYS A 274 -86.17 1.47 -3.55
C LYS A 274 -86.54 0.05 -3.11
N LYS A 275 -85.55 -0.76 -2.70
CA LYS A 275 -85.75 -2.15 -2.23
C LYS A 275 -85.91 -2.26 -0.72
N MET A 276 -85.53 -1.22 0.02
CA MET A 276 -85.89 -1.04 1.43
C MET A 276 -87.28 -0.43 1.55
#